data_AF-A0AAV4II74-F1
#
_entry.id   AF-A0AAV4II74-F1
#
_cell.length_a   1.000
_cell.length_b   1.000
_cell.length_c   1.000
_cell.angle_alpha   90.00
_cell.angle_beta   90.00
_cell.angle_gamma   90.00
#
_symmetry.space_group_name_H-M   'P 1'
#
loop_
_entity.id
_entity.type
_entity.pdbx_description
1 polymer ?
#
loop_
_entity_poly.entity_id
_entity_poly.type
_entity_poly.pdbx_seq_one_letter_code
_entity_poly.pdbx_strand_id
1 'polypeptide(L)'
;MTRLSNRVWDNTMLTLSTKMGVYQACVLSTLLCGSESSTLYSHQQRRLNALHTRKIRRLLSITWQNQVTNTKVLAQAGMPSLFAVLSKRRLR
;
A
#
# COMPACT_ATOMS: atom_id res chain seq x y z
N MET A 1 -4.79 -9.54 -13.95
CA MET A 1 -3.70 -8.85 -13.19
C MET A 1 -2.48 -9.76 -13.01
N THR A 2 -1.77 -10.14 -14.09
CA THR A 2 -0.67 -11.14 -14.01
C THR A 2 0.66 -10.63 -14.55
N ARG A 3 0.66 -9.69 -15.51
CA ARG A 3 1.90 -9.16 -16.13
C ARG A 3 2.71 -8.25 -15.20
N LEU A 4 2.05 -7.42 -14.39
CA LEU A 4 2.73 -6.52 -13.45
C LEU A 4 3.39 -7.29 -12.30
N SER A 5 2.78 -8.42 -11.92
CA SER A 5 3.23 -9.24 -10.81
C SER A 5 4.60 -9.86 -11.07
N ASN A 6 4.72 -10.54 -12.22
CA ASN A 6 5.96 -11.20 -12.60
C ASN A 6 7.09 -10.19 -12.87
N ARG A 7 6.76 -8.99 -13.36
CA ARG A 7 7.76 -7.97 -13.68
C ARG A 7 8.25 -7.17 -12.49
N VAL A 8 7.37 -6.89 -11.52
CA VAL A 8 7.66 -5.98 -10.39
C VAL A 8 7.82 -6.74 -9.09
N TRP A 9 6.93 -7.68 -8.77
CA TRP A 9 6.95 -8.36 -7.47
C TRP A 9 7.94 -9.52 -7.44
N ASP A 10 7.92 -10.39 -8.46
CA ASP A 10 8.75 -11.61 -8.50
C ASP A 10 10.18 -11.36 -9.00
N ASN A 11 10.48 -10.15 -9.47
CA ASN A 11 11.79 -9.81 -9.98
C ASN A 11 12.75 -9.45 -8.84
N THR A 12 13.77 -10.28 -8.62
CA THR A 12 14.78 -10.11 -7.56
C THR A 12 15.78 -8.99 -7.87
N MET A 13 15.91 -8.56 -9.13
CA MET A 13 16.80 -7.48 -9.56
C MET A 13 16.25 -6.08 -9.19
N LEU A 14 14.96 -5.98 -8.87
CA LEU A 14 14.32 -4.71 -8.52
C LEU A 14 14.48 -4.42 -7.03
N THR A 15 15.02 -3.24 -6.73
CA THR A 15 15.12 -2.72 -5.36
C THR A 15 13.73 -2.53 -4.74
N LEU A 16 13.64 -2.77 -3.43
CA LEU A 16 12.41 -2.57 -2.65
C LEU A 16 11.83 -1.17 -2.84
N SER A 17 12.68 -0.14 -2.93
CA SER A 17 12.28 1.24 -3.19
C SER A 17 11.54 1.40 -4.53
N THR A 18 12.02 0.77 -5.60
CA THR A 18 11.38 0.81 -6.92
C THR A 18 10.05 0.07 -6.92
N LYS A 19 10.00 -1.10 -6.29
CA LYS A 19 8.74 -1.86 -6.10
C LYS A 19 7.71 -1.05 -5.31
N MET A 20 8.16 -0.32 -4.29
CA MET A 20 7.32 0.58 -3.49
C MET A 20 6.84 1.80 -4.28
N GLY A 21 7.66 2.38 -5.15
CA GLY A 21 7.24 3.48 -6.04
C GLY A 21 6.12 3.05 -6.98
N VAL A 22 6.24 1.87 -7.60
CA VAL A 22 5.17 1.29 -8.44
C VAL A 22 3.93 0.96 -7.60
N TYR A 23 4.12 0.37 -6.42
CA TYR A 23 3.01 0.11 -5.49
C TYR A 23 2.24 1.38 -5.17
N GLN A 24 2.97 2.45 -4.81
CA GLN A 24 2.40 3.75 -4.48
C GLN A 24 1.61 4.31 -5.66
N ALA A 25 2.19 4.33 -6.87
CA ALA A 25 1.48 4.82 -8.05
C ALA A 25 0.19 4.05 -8.33
N CYS A 26 0.25 2.70 -8.31
CA CYS A 26 -0.93 1.86 -8.56
C CYS A 26 -1.99 1.97 -7.47
N VAL A 27 -1.58 1.91 -6.20
CA VAL A 27 -2.49 1.97 -5.05
C VAL A 27 -3.10 3.34 -4.92
N LEU A 28 -2.32 4.42 -5.02
CA LEU A 28 -2.83 5.78 -4.99
C LEU A 28 -3.81 6.05 -6.13
N SER A 29 -3.51 5.58 -7.34
CA SER A 29 -4.40 5.75 -8.50
C SER A 29 -5.69 4.94 -8.37
N THR A 30 -5.59 3.70 -7.89
CA THR A 30 -6.78 2.85 -7.66
C THR A 30 -7.65 3.42 -6.53
N LEU A 31 -7.03 3.91 -5.46
CA LEU A 31 -7.75 4.54 -4.35
C LEU A 31 -8.40 5.86 -4.74
N LEU A 32 -7.72 6.67 -5.55
CA LEU A 32 -8.27 7.90 -6.11
C LEU A 32 -9.57 7.63 -6.83
N CYS A 33 -9.49 6.79 -7.86
CA CYS A 33 -10.63 6.46 -8.69
C CYS A 33 -11.77 5.85 -7.86
N GLY A 34 -11.43 4.98 -6.89
CA GLY A 34 -12.40 4.42 -5.95
C GLY A 34 -13.01 5.44 -4.98
N SER A 35 -12.26 6.47 -4.57
CA SER A 35 -12.76 7.53 -3.67
C SER A 35 -13.56 8.60 -4.39
N GLU A 36 -13.27 8.84 -5.67
CA GLU A 36 -14.02 9.76 -6.53
C GLU A 36 -15.35 9.12 -6.96
N SER A 37 -15.34 7.82 -7.22
CA SER A 37 -16.51 7.09 -7.73
C SER A 37 -17.36 6.44 -6.64
N SER A 38 -16.90 6.42 -5.38
CA SER A 38 -17.65 5.85 -4.25
C SER A 38 -17.46 6.70 -3.01
N THR A 39 -18.58 7.00 -2.33
CA THR A 39 -18.61 7.47 -0.95
C THR A 39 -18.03 6.38 -0.05
N LEU A 40 -16.70 6.31 0.03
CA LEU A 40 -15.99 5.31 0.80
C LEU A 40 -16.37 5.47 2.27
N TYR A 41 -17.25 4.59 2.74
CA TYR A 41 -17.60 4.51 4.15
C TYR A 41 -16.35 4.16 4.96
N SER A 42 -16.32 4.63 6.21
CA SER A 42 -15.21 4.38 7.15
C SER A 42 -14.87 2.89 7.30
N HIS A 43 -15.84 1.99 7.13
CA HIS A 43 -15.63 0.54 7.07
C HIS A 43 -14.79 0.10 5.85
N GLN A 44 -15.08 0.62 4.67
CA GLN A 44 -14.32 0.31 3.45
C GLN A 44 -12.89 0.84 3.54
N GLN A 45 -12.70 2.06 4.07
CA GLN A 45 -11.35 2.60 4.33
C GLN A 45 -10.52 1.71 5.27
N ARG A 46 -11.11 1.20 6.36
CA ARG A 46 -10.41 0.27 7.27
C ARG A 46 -9.99 -1.00 6.56
N ARG A 47 -10.89 -1.61 5.77
CA ARG A 47 -10.61 -2.83 5.02
C ARG A 47 -9.52 -2.62 3.97
N LEU A 48 -9.54 -1.48 3.28
CA LEU A 48 -8.48 -1.07 2.35
C LEU A 48 -7.13 -0.86 3.07
N ASN A 49 -7.13 -0.22 4.23
CA ASN A 49 -5.91 0.00 5.02
C ASN A 49 -5.30 -1.33 5.52
N ALA A 50 -6.14 -2.29 5.91
CA ALA A 50 -5.69 -3.64 6.29
C ALA A 50 -5.08 -4.39 5.09
N LEU A 51 -5.73 -4.33 3.92
CA LEU A 51 -5.20 -4.92 2.68
C LEU A 51 -3.86 -4.28 2.28
N HIS A 52 -3.76 -2.96 2.38
CA HIS A 52 -2.55 -2.20 2.11
C HIS A 52 -1.38 -2.67 2.98
N THR A 53 -1.60 -2.71 4.30
CA THR A 53 -0.58 -3.17 5.26
C THR A 53 -0.17 -4.63 5.01
N ARG A 54 -1.12 -5.50 4.66
CA ARG A 54 -0.84 -6.91 4.32
C ARG A 54 0.02 -7.04 3.06
N LYS A 55 -0.23 -6.22 2.03
CA LYS A 55 0.56 -6.20 0.79
C LYS A 55 1.98 -5.68 1.04
N ILE A 56 2.12 -4.62 1.83
CA ILE A 56 3.44 -4.09 2.22
C ILE A 56 4.24 -5.13 3.01
N ARG A 57 3.62 -5.82 3.99
CA ARG A 57 4.29 -6.91 4.72
C ARG A 57 4.78 -8.01 3.77
N ARG A 58 3.96 -8.41 2.80
CA ARG A 58 4.34 -9.42 1.81
C ARG A 58 5.46 -8.95 0.90
N LEU A 59 5.48 -7.66 0.54
CA LEU A 59 6.54 -7.07 -0.27
C LEU A 59 7.87 -6.98 0.46
N LEU A 60 7.82 -6.64 1.75
CA LEU A 60 8.98 -6.59 2.65
C LEU A 60 9.38 -7.99 3.18
N SER A 61 8.70 -9.05 2.75
CA SER A 61 8.90 -10.43 3.26
C SER A 61 8.89 -10.52 4.79
N ILE A 62 8.10 -9.68 5.46
CA ILE A 62 8.00 -9.67 6.93
C ILE A 62 7.09 -10.82 7.35
N THR A 63 7.68 -11.82 7.98
CA THR A 63 6.94 -12.90 8.62
C THR A 63 6.34 -12.44 9.95
N TRP A 64 5.32 -13.17 10.41
CA TRP A 64 4.67 -12.90 11.71
C TRP A 64 5.66 -12.96 12.89
N GLN A 65 6.73 -13.77 12.76
CA GLN A 65 7.79 -13.93 13.76
C GLN A 65 8.54 -12.62 14.06
N ASN A 66 8.64 -11.69 13.09
CA ASN A 66 9.35 -10.43 13.30
C ASN A 66 8.58 -9.47 14.23
N GLN A 67 7.33 -9.78 14.60
CA GLN A 67 6.47 -8.99 15.50
C GLN A 67 6.47 -7.47 15.21
N VAL A 68 6.63 -7.08 13.94
CA VAL A 68 6.75 -5.68 13.56
C VAL A 68 5.37 -5.02 13.56
N THR A 69 5.24 -3.96 14.35
CA THR A 69 4.03 -3.12 14.41
C THR A 69 3.73 -2.51 13.03
N ASN A 70 2.44 -2.35 12.69
CA ASN A 70 2.02 -1.77 11.41
C ASN A 70 2.68 -0.40 11.12
N THR A 71 2.92 0.40 12.16
CA THR A 71 3.59 1.70 12.08
C THR A 71 5.05 1.58 11.62
N LYS A 72 5.80 0.63 12.18
CA LYS A 72 7.18 0.33 11.76
C LYS A 72 7.24 -0.23 10.34
N VAL A 73 6.29 -1.10 9.96
CA VAL A 73 6.21 -1.63 8.58
C VAL A 73 6.02 -0.49 7.57
N LEU A 74 5.13 0.47 7.88
CA LEU A 74 4.88 1.63 7.05
C LEU A 74 6.09 2.58 6.99
N ALA A 75 6.73 2.82 8.14
CA ALA A 75 7.94 3.65 8.21
C ALA A 75 9.10 3.04 7.42
N GLN A 76 9.31 1.72 7.53
CA GLN A 76 10.33 0.99 6.76
C GLN A 76 10.03 0.98 5.26
N ALA A 77 8.75 1.06 4.89
CA ALA A 77 8.34 1.23 3.51
C ALA A 77 8.39 2.69 3.00
N GLY A 78 8.71 3.65 3.87
CA GLY A 78 8.63 5.08 3.55
C GLY A 78 7.22 5.54 3.16
N MET A 79 6.18 4.78 3.54
CA MET A 79 4.81 4.98 3.07
C MET A 79 3.90 5.49 4.19
N PRO A 80 3.15 6.57 3.98
CA PRO A 80 2.11 6.99 4.91
C PRO A 80 0.95 5.99 4.93
N SER A 81 0.19 5.96 6.03
CA SER A 81 -1.02 5.16 6.08
C SER A 81 -2.03 5.64 5.03
N LEU A 82 -2.87 4.72 4.57
CA LEU A 82 -3.91 5.02 3.58
C LEU A 82 -4.87 6.11 4.07
N PHE A 83 -5.09 6.18 5.40
CA PHE A 83 -5.85 7.26 6.02
C PHE A 83 -5.15 8.62 5.92
N ALA A 84 -3.83 8.68 6.13
CA ALA A 84 -3.06 9.92 6.02
C ALA A 84 -3.03 10.45 4.58
N VAL A 85 -2.96 9.56 3.59
CA VAL A 85 -3.07 9.93 2.16
C VAL A 85 -4.44 10.55 1.85
N LEU A 86 -5.52 9.90 2.29
CA LEU A 86 -6.87 10.39 2.04
C LEU A 86 -7.16 11.67 2.81
N SER A 87 -6.67 11.80 4.04
CA SER A 87 -6.80 13.02 4.85
C SER A 87 -6.08 14.20 4.20
N LYS A 88 -4.83 14.01 3.74
CA LYS A 88 -4.08 15.05 2.99
C LYS A 88 -4.83 15.56 1.77
N ARG A 89 -5.58 14.69 1.09
CA ARG A 89 -6.35 15.08 -0.10
C ARG A 89 -7.69 15.73 0.21
N ARG A 90 -8.39 15.28 1.26
CA ARG A 90 -9.64 15.92 1.70
C ARG A 90 -9.43 17.33 2.25
N LEU A 91 -8.20 17.64 2.67
CA LEU A 91 -7.79 18.98 3.11
C LEU A 91 -7.43 19.91 1.95
N ARG A 92 -7.42 19.44 0.71
CA ARG A 92 -7.09 20.20 -0.49
C ARG A 92 -8.36 20.42 -1.32
#